data_AF-A0A8S9I987-F1
#
_entry.id   AF-A0A8S9I987-F1
#
_cell.length_a   1.000
_cell.length_b   1.000
_cell.length_c   1.000
_cell.angle_alpha   90.00
_cell.angle_beta   90.00
_cell.angle_gamma   90.00
#
_symmetry.space_group_name_H-M   'P 1'
#
loop_
_entity.id
_entity.type
_entity.pdbx_description
1 polymer ?
#
loop_
_entity_poly.entity_id
_entity_poly.type
_entity_poly.pdbx_seq_one_letter_code
_entity_poly.pdbx_strand_id
1 'polypeptide(L)'
;MWQAVSRSDHLWQLLSHQVWARTRLMHDTWRDEFIYRHRTARNFQTRSYVHVTLNFDPSDVDEPDSLSCRCLRLSDLYLAAGFADGTVRLFHLNSRLHVRTLRPPPRDRFGRFSRAVSGIVISDSRLVFATMDGDIHVAEINGVGSHTRTAFVGDIVNDGALVDFTGCGRYWVGLFAGVPGRAFHIWDCINEETTFVIT
;
A
#
# COMPACT_ATOMS: atom_id res chain seq x y z
N MET A 1 28.62 18.20 33.47
CA MET A 1 28.34 19.11 32.34
C MET A 1 27.93 18.36 31.07
N TRP A 2 28.71 17.38 30.59
CA TRP A 2 28.40 16.57 29.39
C TRP A 2 27.08 15.77 29.43
N GLN A 3 26.71 15.19 30.58
CA GLN A 3 25.43 14.48 30.74
C GLN A 3 24.19 15.39 30.60
N ALA A 4 24.32 16.68 30.89
CA ALA A 4 23.20 17.62 30.75
C ALA A 4 22.96 17.98 29.28
N VAL A 5 24.04 18.16 28.51
CA VAL A 5 23.98 18.40 27.06
C VAL A 5 23.43 17.18 26.33
N SER A 6 23.80 15.96 26.75
CA SER A 6 23.25 14.72 26.18
C SER A 6 21.77 14.47 26.50
N ARG A 7 21.15 15.27 27.37
CA ARG A 7 19.69 15.21 27.67
C ARG A 7 18.88 16.20 26.84
N SER A 8 19.54 17.06 26.03
CA SER A 8 18.84 17.99 25.15
C SER A 8 18.17 17.24 23.99
N ASP A 9 16.85 17.26 23.92
CA ASP A 9 16.10 16.61 22.84
C ASP A 9 16.32 17.29 21.48
N HIS A 10 16.55 18.62 21.48
CA HIS A 10 16.90 19.37 20.27
C HIS A 10 18.23 18.92 19.65
N LEU A 11 19.22 18.59 20.48
CA LEU A 11 20.48 18.01 19.99
C LEU A 11 20.20 16.69 19.25
N TRP A 12 19.39 15.81 19.83
CA TRP A 12 19.05 14.52 19.21
C TRP A 12 18.21 14.69 17.94
N GLN A 13 17.37 15.71 17.85
CA GLN A 13 16.64 16.07 16.65
C GLN A 13 17.62 16.44 15.51
N LEU A 14 18.57 17.34 15.77
CA LEU A 14 19.58 17.74 14.78
C LEU A 14 20.41 16.54 14.31
N LEU A 15 20.85 15.69 15.23
CA LEU A 15 21.60 14.48 14.90
C LEU A 15 20.78 13.49 14.08
N SER A 16 19.51 13.29 14.42
CA SER A 16 18.60 12.40 13.65
C SER A 16 18.36 12.92 12.24
N HIS A 17 18.23 14.23 12.09
CA HIS A 17 18.13 14.85 10.77
C HIS A 17 19.43 14.70 9.97
N GLN A 18 20.59 14.99 10.56
CA GLN A 18 21.87 14.94 9.85
C GLN A 18 22.28 13.53 9.45
N VAL A 19 22.10 12.54 10.32
CA VAL A 19 22.57 11.17 10.08
C VAL A 19 21.54 10.34 9.30
N TRP A 20 20.25 10.52 9.58
CA TRP A 20 19.18 9.68 9.04
C TRP A 20 18.19 10.42 8.14
N ALA A 21 18.41 11.71 7.85
CA ALA A 21 17.49 12.57 7.09
C ALA A 21 16.04 12.54 7.65
N ARG A 22 15.89 12.32 8.97
CA ARG A 22 14.57 12.18 9.60
C ARG A 22 14.02 13.53 10.05
N THR A 23 12.77 13.78 9.67
CA THR A 23 12.01 15.02 9.98
C THR A 23 10.78 14.76 10.85
N ARG A 24 10.28 13.53 10.90
CA ARG A 24 9.12 13.11 11.70
C ARG A 24 9.57 12.22 12.86
N LEU A 25 9.10 12.55 14.07
CA LEU A 25 9.32 11.77 15.28
C LEU A 25 8.29 10.63 15.36
N MET A 26 8.74 9.38 15.45
CA MET A 26 7.87 8.19 15.54
C MET A 26 7.97 7.46 16.90
N HIS A 27 8.88 7.89 17.75
CA HIS A 27 9.12 7.37 19.10
C HIS A 27 8.98 8.50 20.12
N ASP A 28 8.93 8.18 21.42
CA ASP A 28 8.64 9.17 22.48
C ASP A 28 9.62 10.35 22.51
N THR A 29 10.88 10.15 22.13
CA THR A 29 11.93 11.19 22.10
C THR A 29 12.82 11.07 20.86
N TRP A 30 13.47 12.17 20.46
CA TRP A 30 14.44 12.14 19.35
C TRP A 30 15.66 11.28 19.68
N ARG A 31 15.99 11.17 20.97
CA ARG A 31 17.04 10.25 21.44
C ARG A 31 16.67 8.80 21.14
N ASP A 32 15.44 8.41 21.43
CA ASP A 32 14.97 7.04 21.20
C ASP A 32 14.87 6.73 19.70
N GLU A 33 14.41 7.69 18.88
CA GLU A 33 14.45 7.60 17.41
C GLU A 33 15.88 7.38 16.91
N PHE A 34 16.84 8.18 17.38
CA PHE A 34 18.24 8.06 16.98
C PHE A 34 18.83 6.69 17.33
N ILE A 35 18.60 6.22 18.57
CA ILE A 35 19.06 4.90 19.03
C ILE A 35 18.39 3.78 18.24
N TYR A 36 17.09 3.88 18.01
CA TYR A 36 16.32 2.90 17.25
C TYR A 36 16.90 2.73 15.84
N ARG A 37 17.15 3.82 15.11
CA ARG A 37 17.71 3.77 13.75
C ARG A 37 19.10 3.13 13.70
N HIS A 38 19.98 3.49 14.64
CA HIS A 38 21.31 2.87 14.75
C HIS A 38 21.22 1.37 15.01
N ARG A 39 20.32 0.95 15.92
CA ARG A 39 20.09 -0.48 16.19
C ARG A 39 19.55 -1.19 14.96
N THR A 40 18.58 -0.60 14.25
CA THR A 40 18.02 -1.16 13.02
C THR A 40 19.08 -1.32 11.94
N ALA A 41 19.92 -0.31 11.70
CA ALA A 41 21.02 -0.40 10.73
C ALA A 41 22.04 -1.49 11.12
N ARG A 42 22.37 -1.59 12.40
CA ARG A 42 23.23 -2.66 12.92
C ARG A 42 22.59 -4.04 12.70
N ASN A 43 21.29 -4.20 12.94
CA ASN A 43 20.58 -5.45 12.73
C ASN A 43 20.62 -5.89 11.26
N PHE A 44 20.45 -4.96 10.31
CA PHE A 44 20.64 -5.26 8.88
C PHE A 44 22.08 -5.71 8.58
N GLN A 45 23.08 -5.01 9.12
CA GLN A 45 24.49 -5.34 8.93
C GLN A 45 24.83 -6.75 9.48
N THR A 46 24.29 -7.10 10.64
CA THR A 46 24.55 -8.39 11.30
C THR A 46 23.57 -9.48 10.89
N ARG A 47 22.65 -9.21 9.96
CA ARG A 47 21.58 -10.12 9.53
C ARG A 47 20.74 -10.63 10.70
N SER A 48 20.51 -9.78 11.70
CA SER A 48 19.63 -10.09 12.82
C SER A 48 18.20 -9.71 12.46
N TYR A 49 17.35 -10.71 12.28
CA TYR A 49 15.94 -10.53 11.94
C TYR A 49 15.07 -11.57 12.64
N VAL A 50 13.79 -11.24 12.78
CA VAL A 50 12.75 -12.14 13.29
C VAL A 50 11.68 -12.27 12.22
N HIS A 51 11.30 -13.51 11.90
CA HIS A 51 10.17 -13.78 11.04
C HIS A 51 8.88 -13.85 11.84
N VAL A 52 7.82 -13.29 11.27
CA VAL A 52 6.48 -13.33 11.83
C VAL A 52 5.52 -13.64 10.70
N THR A 53 4.63 -14.60 10.93
CA THR A 53 3.51 -14.88 10.04
C THR A 53 2.35 -13.95 10.37
N LEU A 54 1.86 -13.21 9.37
CA LEU A 54 0.66 -12.38 9.50
C LEU A 54 -0.57 -13.26 9.26
N ASN A 55 -1.30 -13.55 10.32
CA ASN A 55 -2.49 -14.39 10.26
C ASN A 55 -3.73 -13.55 9.89
N PHE A 56 -4.63 -14.13 9.13
CA PHE A 56 -5.96 -13.61 8.80
C PHE A 56 -6.97 -14.77 8.86
N ASP A 57 -8.26 -14.44 8.92
CA ASP A 57 -9.31 -15.46 8.99
C ASP A 57 -9.40 -16.21 7.65
N PRO A 58 -9.26 -17.56 7.62
CA PRO A 58 -9.47 -18.34 6.40
C PRO A 58 -10.88 -18.19 5.80
N SER A 59 -11.87 -17.78 6.58
CA SER A 59 -13.23 -17.48 6.07
C SER A 59 -13.23 -16.28 5.11
N ASP A 60 -12.21 -15.43 5.15
CA ASP A 60 -11.99 -14.34 4.19
C ASP A 60 -11.38 -14.81 2.87
N VAL A 61 -11.26 -16.11 2.66
CA VAL A 61 -10.72 -16.71 1.44
C VAL A 61 -11.86 -17.34 0.66
N ASP A 62 -12.17 -16.80 -0.52
CA ASP A 62 -13.24 -17.38 -1.34
C ASP A 62 -12.81 -18.77 -1.86
N GLU A 63 -11.52 -18.95 -2.21
CA GLU A 63 -11.00 -20.19 -2.80
C GLU A 63 -9.50 -20.42 -2.46
N PRO A 64 -9.02 -21.67 -2.35
CA PRO A 64 -7.64 -21.97 -1.91
C PRO A 64 -6.53 -21.31 -2.76
N ASP A 65 -6.65 -21.30 -4.09
CA ASP A 65 -5.62 -20.69 -4.97
C ASP A 65 -5.63 -19.16 -4.92
N SER A 66 -6.63 -18.54 -4.27
CA SER A 66 -6.71 -17.09 -4.16
C SER A 66 -5.74 -16.48 -3.17
N LEU A 67 -5.07 -17.33 -2.38
CA LEU A 67 -4.03 -16.93 -1.42
C LEU A 67 -2.72 -16.45 -2.06
N SER A 68 -2.61 -16.50 -3.39
CA SER A 68 -1.44 -15.94 -4.09
C SER A 68 -1.38 -14.42 -3.94
N CYS A 69 -0.42 -13.95 -3.14
CA CYS A 69 -0.14 -12.52 -3.00
C CYS A 69 0.54 -12.00 -4.27
N ARG A 70 -0.02 -10.95 -4.86
CA ARG A 70 0.43 -10.34 -6.11
C ARG A 70 1.33 -9.13 -5.88
N CYS A 71 0.97 -8.31 -4.90
CA CYS A 71 1.69 -7.08 -4.59
C CYS A 71 1.58 -6.73 -3.09
N LEU A 72 2.55 -5.96 -2.62
CA LEU A 72 2.61 -5.45 -1.26
C LEU A 72 2.83 -3.94 -1.29
N ARG A 73 2.18 -3.22 -0.37
CA ARG A 73 2.41 -1.78 -0.18
C ARG A 73 2.47 -1.44 1.30
N LEU A 74 3.46 -0.64 1.68
CA LEU A 74 3.68 -0.17 3.04
C LEU A 74 3.27 1.31 3.17
N SER A 75 2.70 1.64 4.31
CA SER A 75 2.61 3.00 4.88
C SER A 75 3.35 3.03 6.21
N ASP A 76 3.30 4.16 6.93
CA ASP A 76 3.88 4.26 8.27
C ASP A 76 3.21 3.31 9.28
N LEU A 77 1.91 3.01 9.11
CA LEU A 77 1.11 2.24 10.08
C LEU A 77 0.64 0.88 9.56
N TYR A 78 0.52 0.72 8.24
CA TYR A 78 -0.13 -0.43 7.65
C TYR A 78 0.70 -1.10 6.55
N LEU A 79 0.57 -2.42 6.47
CA LEU A 79 0.89 -3.23 5.30
C LEU A 79 -0.41 -3.60 4.59
N ALA A 80 -0.49 -3.30 3.30
CA ALA A 80 -1.54 -3.79 2.42
C ALA A 80 -0.98 -4.88 1.50
N ALA A 81 -1.69 -6.01 1.42
CA ALA A 81 -1.35 -7.13 0.55
C ALA A 81 -2.50 -7.38 -0.44
N GLY A 82 -2.20 -7.31 -1.73
CA GLY A 82 -3.15 -7.57 -2.81
C GLY A 82 -3.05 -9.02 -3.28
N PHE A 83 -4.20 -9.64 -3.55
CA PHE A 83 -4.31 -11.07 -3.84
C PHE A 83 -4.92 -11.37 -5.22
N ALA A 84 -4.80 -12.62 -5.65
CA ALA A 84 -5.33 -13.09 -6.93
C ALA A 84 -6.88 -13.15 -6.98
N ASP A 85 -7.57 -13.19 -5.84
CA ASP A 85 -9.04 -13.01 -5.77
C ASP A 85 -9.49 -11.56 -5.92
N GLY A 86 -8.57 -10.60 -6.02
CA GLY A 86 -8.90 -9.18 -6.07
C GLY A 86 -9.11 -8.54 -4.71
N THR A 87 -8.92 -9.27 -3.62
CA THR A 87 -8.97 -8.70 -2.28
C THR A 87 -7.67 -8.00 -1.92
N VAL A 88 -7.79 -6.97 -1.09
CA VAL A 88 -6.64 -6.37 -0.40
C VAL A 88 -6.81 -6.58 1.10
N ARG A 89 -5.84 -7.25 1.73
CA ARG A 89 -5.82 -7.43 3.18
C ARG A 89 -4.91 -6.41 3.82
N LEU A 90 -5.43 -5.72 4.82
CA LEU A 90 -4.76 -4.68 5.57
C LEU A 90 -4.31 -5.19 6.93
N PHE A 91 -3.04 -5.00 7.26
CA PHE A 91 -2.44 -5.39 8.53
C PHE A 91 -1.83 -4.17 9.20
N HIS A 92 -2.04 -4.02 10.49
CA HIS A 92 -1.38 -2.97 11.27
C HIS A 92 0.04 -3.41 11.63
N LEU A 93 1.07 -2.64 11.26
CA LEU A 93 2.47 -3.05 11.34
C LEU A 93 2.94 -3.29 12.78
N ASN A 94 2.52 -2.42 13.72
CA ASN A 94 2.98 -2.50 15.11
C ASN A 94 2.35 -3.69 15.85
N SER A 95 1.03 -3.87 15.72
CA SER A 95 0.32 -4.96 16.40
C SER A 95 0.37 -6.29 15.64
N ARG A 96 0.72 -6.25 14.34
CA ARG A 96 0.74 -7.40 13.42
C ARG A 96 -0.62 -8.05 13.23
N LEU A 97 -1.69 -7.33 13.56
CA LEU A 97 -3.06 -7.81 13.47
C LEU A 97 -3.61 -7.52 12.08
N HIS A 98 -4.37 -8.49 11.55
CA HIS A 98 -5.26 -8.27 10.43
C HIS A 98 -6.35 -7.28 10.84
N VAL A 99 -6.48 -6.19 10.08
CA VAL A 99 -7.43 -5.10 10.36
C VAL A 99 -8.69 -5.27 9.53
N ARG A 100 -8.52 -5.57 8.23
CA ARG A 100 -9.64 -5.61 7.28
C ARG A 100 -9.27 -6.32 5.99
N THR A 101 -10.23 -7.07 5.44
CA THR A 101 -10.25 -7.53 4.06
C THR A 101 -11.10 -6.59 3.21
N LEU A 102 -10.49 -5.90 2.25
CA LEU A 102 -11.16 -5.02 1.29
C LEU A 102 -11.52 -5.82 0.05
N ARG A 103 -12.80 -5.82 -0.29
CA ARG A 103 -13.35 -6.55 -1.44
C ARG A 103 -13.89 -5.57 -2.47
N PRO A 104 -13.61 -5.73 -3.76
CA PRO A 104 -14.33 -5.05 -4.81
C PRO A 104 -15.85 -5.28 -4.72
N PRO A 105 -16.68 -4.30 -5.11
CA PRO A 105 -18.10 -4.55 -5.34
C PRO A 105 -18.33 -5.70 -6.33
N PRO A 106 -19.40 -6.51 -6.17
CA PRO A 106 -19.77 -7.54 -7.13
C PRO A 106 -19.99 -6.94 -8.52
N ARG A 107 -19.44 -7.59 -9.55
CA ARG A 107 -19.58 -7.22 -10.95
C ARG A 107 -19.43 -8.45 -11.82
N ASP A 108 -20.08 -8.44 -12.99
CA ASP A 108 -19.86 -9.45 -14.01
C ASP A 108 -18.48 -9.24 -14.66
N ARG A 109 -17.64 -10.28 -14.66
CA ARG A 109 -16.21 -10.18 -15.00
C ARG A 109 -15.81 -11.25 -16.02
N PHE A 110 -14.73 -10.99 -16.77
CA PHE A 110 -14.18 -11.87 -17.81
C PHE A 110 -13.47 -13.13 -17.28
N GLY A 111 -13.88 -13.63 -16.11
CA GLY A 111 -13.35 -14.83 -15.48
C GLY A 111 -12.45 -14.58 -14.26
N ARG A 112 -12.04 -15.66 -13.60
CA ARG A 112 -11.41 -15.67 -12.27
C ARG A 112 -10.13 -14.84 -12.14
N PHE A 113 -9.32 -14.75 -13.20
CA PHE A 113 -8.02 -14.06 -13.14
C PHE A 113 -8.12 -12.56 -13.39
N SER A 114 -9.21 -12.10 -14.00
CA SER A 114 -9.42 -10.68 -14.31
C SER A 114 -9.56 -9.80 -13.07
N ARG A 115 -9.95 -10.39 -11.93
CA ARG A 115 -10.07 -9.69 -10.65
C ARG A 115 -8.75 -9.54 -9.89
N ALA A 116 -7.65 -10.16 -10.31
CA ALA A 116 -6.41 -10.13 -9.53
C ALA A 116 -5.92 -8.68 -9.30
N VAL A 117 -5.43 -8.38 -8.09
CA VAL A 117 -4.92 -7.03 -7.78
C VAL A 117 -3.62 -6.77 -8.55
N SER A 118 -3.59 -5.70 -9.34
CA SER A 118 -2.44 -5.27 -10.14
C SER A 118 -1.57 -4.25 -9.42
N GLY A 119 -2.11 -3.49 -8.47
CA GLY A 119 -1.32 -2.56 -7.68
C GLY A 119 -2.13 -1.84 -6.61
N ILE A 120 -1.42 -1.23 -5.66
CA ILE A 120 -1.98 -0.59 -4.47
C ILE A 120 -1.29 0.76 -4.21
N VAL A 121 -2.08 1.79 -3.96
CA VAL A 121 -1.66 3.09 -3.45
C VAL A 121 -2.29 3.27 -2.07
N ILE A 122 -1.46 3.49 -1.05
CA ILE A 122 -1.92 3.62 0.35
C ILE A 122 -1.40 4.92 0.96
N SER A 123 -2.25 5.53 1.78
CA SER A 123 -1.96 6.67 2.65
C SER A 123 -2.46 6.37 4.07
N ASP A 124 -2.29 7.30 5.01
CA ASP A 124 -2.69 7.10 6.42
C ASP A 124 -4.22 6.92 6.60
N SER A 125 -5.04 7.42 5.66
CA SER A 125 -6.51 7.35 5.75
C SER A 125 -7.19 6.61 4.60
N ARG A 126 -6.57 6.58 3.41
CA ARG A 126 -7.18 6.07 2.17
C ARG A 126 -6.31 4.99 1.54
N LEU A 127 -6.96 3.93 1.07
CA LEU A 127 -6.37 2.87 0.26
C LEU A 127 -7.06 2.83 -1.10
N VAL A 128 -6.24 2.78 -2.15
CA VAL A 128 -6.67 2.63 -3.54
C VAL A 128 -5.99 1.41 -4.11
N PHE A 129 -6.71 0.60 -4.86
CA PHE A 129 -6.13 -0.55 -5.53
C PHE A 129 -6.83 -0.79 -6.85
N ALA A 130 -6.12 -1.38 -7.80
CA ALA A 130 -6.66 -1.67 -9.11
C ALA A 130 -6.60 -3.17 -9.39
N THR A 131 -7.54 -3.66 -10.19
CA THR A 131 -7.61 -5.05 -10.64
C THR A 131 -7.27 -5.18 -12.12
N MET A 132 -6.90 -6.39 -12.55
CA MET A 132 -6.37 -6.66 -13.90
C MET A 132 -7.36 -6.32 -15.03
N ASP A 133 -8.65 -6.32 -14.76
CA ASP A 133 -9.72 -5.84 -15.64
C ASP A 133 -9.76 -4.31 -15.82
N GLY A 134 -8.89 -3.58 -15.12
CA GLY A 134 -8.75 -2.13 -15.20
C GLY A 134 -9.61 -1.36 -14.20
N ASP A 135 -10.39 -2.06 -13.36
CA ASP A 135 -11.17 -1.38 -12.31
C ASP A 135 -10.23 -0.77 -11.28
N ILE A 136 -10.58 0.43 -10.81
CA ILE A 136 -9.90 1.12 -9.72
C ILE A 136 -10.88 1.25 -8.56
N HIS A 137 -10.48 0.77 -7.40
CA HIS A 137 -11.27 0.74 -6.19
C HIS A 137 -10.65 1.62 -5.09
N VAL A 138 -11.51 2.21 -4.28
CA VAL A 138 -11.14 3.12 -3.19
C VAL A 138 -11.83 2.67 -1.91
N ALA A 139 -11.10 2.70 -0.79
CA ALA A 139 -11.63 2.47 0.54
C ALA A 139 -10.98 3.42 1.58
N GLU A 140 -11.77 3.88 2.54
CA GLU A 140 -11.26 4.54 3.74
C GLU A 140 -10.79 3.49 4.77
N ILE A 141 -9.60 3.67 5.31
CA ILE A 141 -8.98 2.78 6.29
C ILE A 141 -9.68 2.91 7.65
N ASN A 142 -9.94 4.14 8.09
CA ASN A 142 -10.45 4.44 9.44
C ASN A 142 -11.97 4.62 9.52
N GLY A 143 -12.70 4.49 8.40
CA GLY A 143 -14.16 4.61 8.39
C GLY A 143 -14.83 3.36 8.97
N VAL A 144 -15.60 3.53 10.05
CA VAL A 144 -16.52 2.49 10.56
C VAL A 144 -17.60 2.25 9.50
N GLY A 145 -17.70 1.02 8.99
CA GLY A 145 -18.63 0.71 7.89
C GLY A 145 -18.23 1.30 6.54
N SER A 146 -16.97 1.74 6.36
CA SER A 146 -16.49 2.15 5.03
C SER A 146 -16.44 0.95 4.10
N HIS A 147 -17.26 1.00 3.04
CA HIS A 147 -17.28 0.02 1.98
C HIS A 147 -16.25 0.40 0.91
N THR A 148 -15.64 -0.61 0.28
CA THR A 148 -14.89 -0.41 -0.95
C THR A 148 -15.86 0.04 -2.04
N ARG A 149 -15.53 1.12 -2.75
CA ARG A 149 -16.29 1.57 -3.92
C ARG A 149 -15.41 1.52 -5.16
N THR A 150 -16.04 1.39 -6.32
CA THR A 150 -15.37 1.53 -7.62
C THR A 150 -15.30 3.02 -7.97
N ALA A 151 -14.09 3.53 -8.14
CA ALA A 151 -13.82 4.88 -8.63
C ALA A 151 -13.79 4.93 -10.15
N PHE A 152 -13.19 3.90 -10.77
CA PHE A 152 -13.11 3.78 -12.22
C PHE A 152 -13.48 2.37 -12.65
N VAL A 153 -14.28 2.28 -13.69
CA VAL A 153 -14.69 1.02 -14.33
C VAL A 153 -13.78 0.82 -15.55
N GLY A 154 -12.95 -0.23 -15.51
CA GLY A 154 -12.07 -0.61 -16.59
C GLY A 154 -12.78 -1.25 -17.77
N ASP A 155 -12.09 -1.23 -18.90
CA ASP A 155 -12.52 -1.83 -20.16
C ASP A 155 -11.40 -2.71 -20.73
N ILE A 156 -11.23 -3.91 -20.15
CA ILE A 156 -10.19 -4.86 -20.55
C ILE A 156 -10.21 -5.22 -22.04
N VAL A 157 -11.37 -5.12 -22.70
CA VAL A 157 -11.52 -5.43 -24.13
C VAL A 157 -10.83 -4.37 -24.98
N ASN A 158 -11.00 -3.10 -24.62
CA ASN A 158 -10.48 -1.98 -25.39
C ASN A 158 -9.12 -1.46 -24.90
N ASP A 159 -8.78 -1.69 -23.63
CA ASP A 159 -7.53 -1.23 -23.00
C ASP A 159 -6.49 -2.34 -22.86
N GLY A 160 -6.92 -3.61 -22.85
CA GLY A 160 -6.07 -4.74 -22.48
C GLY A 160 -6.01 -4.93 -20.95
N ALA A 161 -5.10 -5.79 -20.50
CA ALA A 161 -4.96 -6.12 -19.08
C ALA A 161 -4.14 -5.06 -18.35
N LEU A 162 -4.62 -4.58 -17.21
CA LEU A 162 -3.86 -3.71 -16.32
C LEU A 162 -2.82 -4.58 -15.58
N VAL A 163 -1.53 -4.44 -15.92
CA VAL A 163 -0.45 -5.28 -15.40
C VAL A 163 0.29 -4.66 -14.23
N ASP A 164 0.26 -3.33 -14.09
CA ASP A 164 0.81 -2.62 -12.93
C ASP A 164 0.01 -1.34 -12.65
N PHE A 165 -0.05 -0.95 -11.39
CA PHE A 165 -0.77 0.24 -10.93
C PHE A 165 -0.06 0.91 -9.76
N THR A 166 0.17 2.21 -9.88
CA THR A 166 0.86 3.02 -8.87
C THR A 166 0.33 4.45 -8.87
N GLY A 167 0.82 5.27 -7.95
CA GLY A 167 0.41 6.67 -7.89
C GLY A 167 0.69 7.35 -6.56
N CYS A 168 0.07 8.50 -6.39
CA CYS A 168 0.16 9.34 -5.20
C CYS A 168 -1.20 9.99 -4.90
N GLY A 169 -1.22 10.96 -3.98
CA GLY A 169 -2.44 11.68 -3.62
C GLY A 169 -3.05 12.55 -4.73
N ARG A 170 -2.35 12.71 -5.87
CA ARG A 170 -2.80 13.54 -7.00
C ARG A 170 -3.10 12.77 -8.27
N TYR A 171 -2.24 11.83 -8.64
CA TYR A 171 -2.40 11.02 -9.84
C TYR A 171 -2.27 9.54 -9.55
N TRP A 172 -3.11 8.75 -10.21
CA TRP A 172 -2.92 7.32 -10.38
C TRP A 172 -2.44 7.02 -11.78
N VAL A 173 -1.60 6.00 -11.93
CA VAL A 173 -1.01 5.60 -13.20
C VAL A 173 -1.13 4.09 -13.33
N GLY A 174 -1.63 3.66 -14.48
CA GLY A 174 -1.82 2.25 -14.82
C GLY A 174 -1.01 1.91 -16.05
N LEU A 175 -0.39 0.73 -16.03
CA LEU A 175 0.30 0.15 -17.17
C LEU A 175 -0.54 -0.99 -17.74
N PHE A 176 -0.91 -0.89 -19.01
CA PHE A 176 -1.71 -1.87 -19.72
C PHE A 176 -0.89 -2.65 -20.74
N ALA A 177 -1.28 -3.91 -20.94
CA ALA A 177 -0.72 -4.78 -21.96
C ALA A 177 -1.84 -5.39 -22.82
N GLY A 178 -1.61 -5.42 -24.14
CA GLY A 178 -2.48 -6.12 -25.09
C GLY A 178 -2.98 -5.25 -26.25
N VAL A 179 -3.07 -3.93 -26.07
CA VAL A 179 -3.57 -3.02 -27.10
C VAL A 179 -2.51 -1.95 -27.44
N PRO A 180 -2.08 -1.84 -28.71
CA PRO A 180 -1.17 -0.78 -29.14
C PRO A 180 -1.74 0.62 -28.89
N GLY A 181 -0.91 1.55 -28.41
CA GLY A 181 -1.31 2.95 -28.22
C GLY A 181 -1.99 3.27 -26.87
N ARG A 182 -2.14 2.28 -25.99
CA ARG A 182 -2.88 2.43 -24.72
C ARG A 182 -2.07 1.98 -23.49
N ALA A 183 -0.75 1.95 -23.60
CA ALA A 183 0.12 1.37 -22.59
C ALA A 183 0.03 2.07 -21.23
N PHE A 184 -0.18 3.39 -21.20
CA PHE A 184 -0.28 4.13 -19.95
C PHE A 184 -1.57 4.92 -19.86
N HIS A 185 -2.29 4.74 -18.76
CA HIS A 185 -3.43 5.59 -18.41
C HIS A 185 -3.10 6.35 -17.13
N ILE A 186 -3.50 7.63 -17.08
CA ILE A 186 -3.32 8.50 -15.92
C ILE A 186 -4.68 9.01 -15.49
N TRP A 187 -4.98 8.91 -14.20
CA TRP A 187 -6.21 9.41 -13.61
C TRP A 187 -5.93 10.47 -12.56
N ASP A 188 -6.80 11.48 -12.48
CA ASP A 188 -6.79 12.46 -11.39
C ASP A 188 -7.49 11.87 -10.16
N CYS A 189 -6.82 11.83 -9.01
CA CYS A 189 -7.34 11.21 -7.78
C CYS A 189 -8.50 11.98 -7.12
N ILE A 190 -8.68 13.26 -7.48
CA ILE A 190 -9.68 14.16 -6.91
C ILE A 190 -11.00 13.99 -7.66
N ASN A 191 -10.95 14.04 -8.98
CA ASN A 191 -12.13 13.95 -9.84
C ASN A 191 -12.42 12.52 -10.31
N GLU A 192 -11.45 11.62 -10.18
CA GLU A 192 -11.54 10.21 -10.59
C GLU A 192 -11.76 10.02 -12.10
N GLU A 193 -11.28 11.00 -12.88
CA GLU A 193 -11.36 11.02 -14.33
C GLU A 193 -10.02 10.66 -14.99
N THR A 194 -10.09 10.03 -16.16
CA THR A 194 -8.90 9.78 -16.99
C THR A 194 -8.42 11.09 -17.58
N THR A 195 -7.19 11.49 -17.27
CA THR A 195 -6.58 12.72 -17.78
C THR A 195 -5.75 12.46 -19.03
N PHE A 196 -5.02 11.35 -19.10
CA PHE A 196 -4.16 11.04 -20.24
C PHE A 196 -4.15 9.55 -20.57
N VAL A 197 -4.06 9.24 -21.87
CA VAL A 197 -3.74 7.93 -22.42
C VAL A 197 -2.52 8.09 -23.32
N ILE A 198 -1.45 7.34 -23.06
CA ILE A 198 -0.14 7.47 -23.71
C ILE A 198 0.28 6.13 -24.31
N THR A 199 0.96 6.21 -25.45
CA THR A 199 1.54 5.07 -26.20
C THR A 199 2.82 4.55 -25.58
#